data_AF-A0A8J3XAL2-F1
#
_entry.id   AF-A0A8J3XAL2-F1
#
_cell.length_a   1.000
_cell.length_b   1.000
_cell.length_c   1.000
_cell.angle_alpha   90.00
_cell.angle_beta   90.00
_cell.angle_gamma   90.00
#
_symmetry.space_group_name_H-M   'P 1'
#
loop_
_entity.id
_entity.type
_entity.pdbx_description
1 polymer ?
#
loop_
_entity_poly.entity_id
_entity_poly.type
_entity_poly.pdbx_seq_one_letter_code
_entity_poly.pdbx_strand_id
1 'polypeptide(L)'
;MGETLRDLMAENGWEGVDDWVKKANDIAPTIVGGSKKHGGADLGPTRAKRAWAALGVDAYGVHDTAPPYSDKRPMTEYGPKLTCEMVARLQGWDHKEYKWTFTGPKTSRYRQIGNAFPPPVAKALGLAIGAALRHEGEKRQLETDRAHDLVYRALRAAGDFMTVEQIMAKADIQLTDPEIERRITLLSRDFEIAKVEQSTGDLAYKLVEFKAFVGQNDHLRHEYVRTKPQTIS
;
A
#
# COMPACT_ATOMS: atom_id res chain seq x y z
N MET A 1 -16.68 5.95 14.54
CA MET A 1 -16.51 4.48 14.59
C MET A 1 -17.60 3.81 15.42
N GLY A 2 -17.89 4.29 16.64
CA GLY A 2 -18.90 3.72 17.53
C GLY A 2 -20.25 3.43 16.88
N GLU A 3 -20.82 4.38 16.12
CA GLU A 3 -22.10 4.19 15.43
C GLU A 3 -22.10 3.00 14.46
N THR A 4 -21.00 2.83 13.72
CA THR A 4 -20.81 1.74 12.76
C THR A 4 -20.85 0.35 13.40
N LEU A 5 -20.52 0.26 14.69
CA LEU A 5 -20.43 -0.99 15.45
C LEU A 5 -21.55 -1.17 16.47
N ARG A 6 -22.48 -0.22 16.60
CA ARG A 6 -23.49 -0.22 17.67
C ARG A 6 -24.30 -1.51 17.72
N ASP A 7 -24.77 -1.98 16.57
CA ASP A 7 -25.55 -3.22 16.42
C ASP A 7 -24.75 -4.44 16.91
N LEU A 8 -23.50 -4.58 16.45
CA LEU A 8 -22.63 -5.68 16.83
C LEU A 8 -22.21 -5.61 18.30
N MET A 9 -22.00 -4.41 18.84
CA MET A 9 -21.57 -4.22 20.23
C MET A 9 -22.71 -4.47 21.22
N ALA A 10 -23.96 -4.24 20.80
CA ALA A 10 -25.16 -4.48 21.59
C ALA A 10 -25.72 -5.91 21.47
N GLU A 11 -25.12 -6.78 20.65
CA GLU A 11 -25.70 -8.09 20.28
C GLU A 11 -26.07 -8.96 21.49
N ASN A 12 -25.27 -8.93 22.56
CA ASN A 12 -25.52 -9.69 23.78
C ASN A 12 -26.17 -8.85 24.90
N GLY A 13 -26.73 -7.68 24.59
CA GLY A 13 -27.48 -6.85 25.55
C GLY A 13 -26.61 -6.02 26.50
N TRP A 14 -25.43 -5.56 26.07
CA TRP A 14 -24.59 -4.70 26.91
C TRP A 14 -25.22 -3.33 27.13
N GLU A 15 -25.60 -3.04 28.38
CA GLU A 15 -26.25 -1.78 28.77
C GLU A 15 -25.38 -0.54 28.52
N GLY A 16 -24.05 -0.67 28.62
CA GLY A 16 -23.09 0.43 28.42
C GLY A 16 -22.85 0.82 26.96
N VAL A 17 -23.54 0.21 25.99
CA VAL A 17 -23.27 0.39 24.56
C VAL A 17 -23.48 1.82 24.10
N ASP A 18 -24.54 2.50 24.54
CA ASP A 18 -24.86 3.85 24.04
C ASP A 18 -23.85 4.89 24.51
N ASP A 19 -23.37 4.77 25.75
CA ASP A 19 -22.32 5.65 26.26
C ASP A 19 -20.97 5.35 25.62
N TRP A 20 -20.66 4.07 25.37
CA TRP A 20 -19.49 3.68 24.60
C TRP A 20 -19.53 4.23 23.18
N VAL A 21 -20.67 4.13 22.49
CA VAL A 21 -20.85 4.64 21.13
C VAL A 21 -20.54 6.13 21.08
N LYS A 22 -21.11 6.93 22.00
CA LYS A 22 -20.85 8.39 22.07
C LYS A 22 -19.35 8.68 22.24
N LYS A 23 -18.65 7.91 23.08
CA LYS A 23 -17.22 8.08 23.33
C LYS A 23 -16.36 7.62 22.16
N ALA A 24 -16.72 6.52 21.51
CA ALA A 24 -15.95 5.85 20.48
C ALA A 24 -16.26 6.35 19.05
N ASN A 25 -16.98 7.47 18.88
CA ASN A 25 -17.45 7.92 17.57
C ASN A 25 -16.50 8.88 16.84
N ASP A 26 -15.22 8.52 16.74
CA ASP A 26 -14.23 9.25 15.95
C ASP A 26 -13.60 8.34 14.86
N ILE A 27 -12.64 8.88 14.10
CA ILE A 27 -11.84 8.17 13.11
C ILE A 27 -10.95 7.15 13.81
N ALA A 28 -11.20 5.88 13.52
CA ALA A 28 -10.41 4.78 14.05
C ALA A 28 -8.99 4.74 13.47
N PRO A 29 -7.96 4.38 14.25
CA PRO A 29 -6.64 4.06 13.72
C PRO A 29 -6.69 2.92 12.71
N THR A 30 -5.70 2.86 11.82
CA THR A 30 -5.55 1.75 10.88
C THR A 30 -5.42 0.42 11.63
N ILE A 31 -6.26 -0.54 11.26
CA ILE A 31 -6.17 -1.92 11.74
C ILE A 31 -5.05 -2.64 10.98
N VAL A 32 -4.21 -3.37 11.70
CA VAL A 32 -3.10 -4.13 11.12
C VAL A 32 -3.27 -5.61 11.49
N GLY A 33 -3.34 -6.48 10.48
CA GLY A 33 -3.61 -7.92 10.67
C GLY A 33 -2.49 -8.72 11.35
N GLY A 34 -1.35 -8.11 11.63
CA GLY A 34 -0.14 -8.80 12.09
C GLY A 34 0.48 -9.70 11.02
N SER A 35 1.70 -10.18 11.27
CA SER A 35 2.43 -11.10 10.37
C SER A 35 2.53 -12.50 10.95
N LYS A 36 3.01 -13.47 10.16
CA LYS A 36 3.33 -14.81 10.69
C LYS A 36 4.50 -14.79 11.69
N LYS A 37 5.40 -13.82 11.58
CA LYS A 37 6.65 -13.74 12.37
C LYS A 37 6.49 -12.91 13.66
N HIS A 38 5.63 -11.89 13.61
CA HIS A 38 5.35 -10.96 14.71
C HIS A 38 3.88 -10.51 14.68
N GLY A 39 3.29 -10.38 15.87
CA GLY A 39 1.92 -9.88 16.04
C GLY A 39 0.87 -10.99 16.14
N GLY A 40 0.16 -11.00 17.28
CA GLY A 40 -1.07 -11.77 17.46
C GLY A 40 -2.26 -11.05 16.83
N ALA A 41 -3.48 -11.42 17.21
CA ALA A 41 -4.67 -10.73 16.77
C ALA A 41 -4.90 -9.44 17.59
N ASP A 42 -4.01 -8.46 17.44
CA ASP A 42 -4.04 -7.14 18.08
C ASP A 42 -4.22 -6.02 17.05
N LEU A 43 -4.74 -4.85 17.45
CA LEU A 43 -5.17 -3.79 16.51
C LEU A 43 -4.02 -2.91 15.99
N GLY A 44 -2.76 -3.37 16.09
CA GLY A 44 -1.59 -2.70 15.53
C GLY A 44 -0.48 -2.40 16.55
N PRO A 45 0.54 -1.61 16.16
CA PRO A 45 1.70 -1.31 17.00
C PRO A 45 1.32 -0.47 18.23
N THR A 46 2.23 -0.36 19.20
CA THR A 46 2.00 0.34 20.48
C THR A 46 1.36 1.73 20.34
N ARG A 47 1.79 2.53 19.35
CA ARG A 47 1.19 3.84 19.06
C ARG A 47 -0.29 3.74 18.65
N ALA A 48 -0.62 2.78 17.79
CA ALA A 48 -2.00 2.53 17.39
C ALA A 48 -2.84 2.06 18.58
N LYS A 49 -2.30 1.17 19.43
CA LYS A 49 -3.01 0.69 20.64
C LYS A 49 -3.39 1.83 21.59
N ARG A 50 -2.51 2.82 21.77
CA ARG A 50 -2.83 4.03 22.57
C ARG A 50 -3.95 4.87 21.96
N ALA A 51 -3.96 5.03 20.63
CA ALA A 51 -5.02 5.75 19.95
C ALA A 51 -6.38 5.02 20.06
N TRP A 52 -6.38 3.68 19.96
CA TRP A 52 -7.57 2.88 20.23
C TRP A 52 -8.07 2.99 21.67
N ALA A 53 -7.16 2.98 22.65
CA ALA A 53 -7.53 3.17 24.06
C ALA A 53 -8.18 4.55 24.31
N ALA A 54 -7.72 5.60 23.62
CA ALA A 54 -8.36 6.91 23.68
C ALA A 54 -9.81 6.90 23.15
N LEU A 55 -10.10 6.03 22.17
CA LEU A 55 -11.45 5.76 21.68
C LEU A 55 -12.25 4.79 22.56
N GLY A 56 -11.71 4.36 23.70
CA GLY A 56 -12.37 3.39 24.57
C GLY A 56 -12.39 1.97 24.00
N VAL A 57 -11.35 1.56 23.27
CA VAL A 57 -11.20 0.20 22.74
C VAL A 57 -9.90 -0.42 23.22
N ASP A 58 -9.98 -1.66 23.71
CA ASP A 58 -8.81 -2.44 24.04
C ASP A 58 -8.23 -3.10 22.78
N ALA A 59 -7.11 -2.55 22.32
CA ALA A 59 -6.39 -2.97 21.12
C ALA A 59 -5.36 -4.07 21.32
N TYR A 60 -5.22 -4.65 22.53
CA TYR A 60 -4.23 -5.69 22.82
C TYR A 60 -4.68 -7.09 22.42
N GLY A 61 -5.89 -7.23 21.90
CA GLY A 61 -6.42 -8.48 21.39
C GLY A 61 -7.80 -8.29 20.78
N VAL A 62 -8.34 -9.38 20.23
CA VAL A 62 -9.75 -9.48 19.82
C VAL A 62 -10.53 -10.44 20.72
N HIS A 63 -11.80 -10.12 20.95
CA HIS A 63 -12.72 -10.97 21.69
C HIS A 63 -13.43 -11.97 20.77
N ASP A 64 -13.91 -13.06 21.34
CA ASP A 64 -14.67 -14.08 20.60
C ASP A 64 -16.16 -13.71 20.46
N THR A 65 -16.67 -12.90 21.39
CA THR A 65 -18.07 -12.47 21.48
C THR A 65 -18.17 -10.97 21.76
N ALA A 66 -19.33 -10.36 21.46
CA ALA A 66 -19.65 -9.01 21.92
C ALA A 66 -19.82 -8.95 23.46
N PRO A 67 -19.65 -7.77 24.09
CA PRO A 67 -20.01 -7.55 25.49
C PRO A 67 -21.51 -7.83 25.75
N PRO A 68 -21.91 -8.14 27.00
CA PRO A 68 -21.09 -8.22 28.20
C PRO A 68 -20.16 -9.45 28.21
N TYR A 69 -19.02 -9.33 28.87
CA TYR A 69 -18.04 -10.41 28.95
C TYR A 69 -18.16 -11.18 30.27
N SER A 70 -17.82 -12.47 30.25
CA SER A 70 -17.71 -13.30 31.45
C SER A 70 -16.52 -12.89 32.34
N ASP A 71 -16.56 -13.26 33.62
CA ASP A 71 -15.48 -13.01 34.60
C ASP A 71 -14.13 -13.61 34.21
N LYS A 72 -14.11 -14.64 33.34
CA LYS A 72 -12.87 -15.27 32.86
C LYS A 72 -12.07 -14.37 31.91
N ARG A 73 -12.75 -13.47 31.19
CA ARG A 73 -12.15 -12.53 30.24
C ARG A 73 -12.89 -11.20 30.32
N PRO A 74 -12.76 -10.46 31.43
CA PRO A 74 -13.55 -9.28 31.68
C PRO A 74 -13.11 -8.10 30.81
N MET A 75 -13.92 -7.05 30.84
CA MET A 75 -13.58 -5.74 30.28
C MET A 75 -12.31 -5.19 30.93
N THR A 76 -11.46 -4.50 30.17
CA THR A 76 -10.27 -3.84 30.73
C THR A 76 -10.51 -2.35 30.92
N GLU A 77 -9.55 -1.66 31.55
CA GLU A 77 -9.57 -0.20 31.71
C GLU A 77 -9.65 0.57 30.38
N TYR A 78 -9.21 -0.04 29.27
CA TYR A 78 -9.26 0.58 27.95
C TYR A 78 -10.64 0.49 27.29
N GLY A 79 -11.50 -0.44 27.72
CA GLY A 79 -12.80 -0.71 27.12
C GLY A 79 -12.88 -2.05 26.37
N PRO A 80 -13.90 -2.26 25.52
CA PRO A 80 -14.14 -3.54 24.85
C PRO A 80 -13.02 -3.92 23.88
N LYS A 81 -12.75 -5.22 23.81
CA LYS A 81 -11.99 -5.82 22.72
C LYS A 81 -12.94 -6.09 21.57
N LEU A 82 -12.59 -5.63 20.36
CA LEU A 82 -13.41 -5.88 19.18
C LEU A 82 -13.44 -7.37 18.83
N THR A 83 -14.51 -7.82 18.19
CA THR A 83 -14.56 -9.15 17.56
C THR A 83 -13.99 -9.10 16.14
N CYS A 84 -13.67 -10.26 15.55
CA CYS A 84 -13.30 -10.30 14.13
C CYS A 84 -14.40 -9.73 13.22
N GLU A 85 -15.68 -9.90 13.58
CA GLU A 85 -16.79 -9.38 12.80
C GLU A 85 -16.85 -7.85 12.82
N MET A 86 -16.65 -7.25 14.00
CA MET A 86 -16.53 -5.80 14.13
C MET A 86 -15.36 -5.25 13.34
N VAL A 87 -14.21 -5.94 13.39
CA VAL A 87 -13.02 -5.56 12.61
C VAL A 87 -13.28 -5.67 11.10
N ALA A 88 -14.02 -6.68 10.64
CA ALA A 88 -14.44 -6.80 9.25
C ALA A 88 -15.35 -5.65 8.82
N ARG A 89 -16.34 -5.31 9.65
CA ARG A 89 -17.23 -4.16 9.44
C ARG A 89 -16.46 -2.85 9.28
N LEU A 90 -15.46 -2.60 10.13
CA LEU A 90 -14.62 -1.39 10.03
C LEU A 90 -13.77 -1.35 8.76
N GLN A 91 -13.42 -2.50 8.19
CA GLN A 91 -12.71 -2.59 6.90
C GLN A 91 -13.65 -2.50 5.68
N GLY A 92 -14.94 -2.29 5.90
CA GLY A 92 -15.94 -2.17 4.84
C GLY A 92 -16.50 -3.50 4.34
N TRP A 93 -16.21 -4.61 5.02
CA TRP A 93 -16.91 -5.87 4.78
C TRP A 93 -18.27 -5.81 5.49
N ASP A 94 -19.35 -5.97 4.74
CA ASP A 94 -20.70 -5.97 5.29
C ASP A 94 -21.54 -7.11 4.74
N HIS A 95 -22.67 -7.40 5.39
CA HIS A 95 -23.57 -8.44 4.91
C HIS A 95 -24.52 -7.95 3.81
N LYS A 96 -24.32 -6.77 3.23
CA LYS A 96 -25.22 -6.15 2.25
C LYS A 96 -24.57 -6.05 0.88
N GLU A 97 -23.63 -5.13 0.72
CA GLU A 97 -22.92 -4.85 -0.53
C GLU A 97 -21.64 -5.68 -0.66
N TYR A 98 -20.86 -5.81 0.41
CA TYR A 98 -19.52 -6.44 0.39
C TYR A 98 -19.48 -7.73 1.19
N LYS A 99 -20.34 -8.68 0.80
CA LYS A 99 -20.48 -9.99 1.45
C LYS A 99 -19.23 -10.83 1.29
N TRP A 100 -18.62 -11.22 2.41
CA TRP A 100 -17.50 -12.14 2.44
C TRP A 100 -17.48 -12.98 3.72
N THR A 101 -17.10 -14.25 3.60
CA THR A 101 -16.99 -15.17 4.74
C THR A 101 -15.53 -15.51 5.01
N PHE A 102 -14.98 -15.01 6.12
CA PHE A 102 -13.64 -15.35 6.57
C PHE A 102 -13.64 -16.67 7.35
N THR A 103 -12.77 -17.62 6.98
CA THR A 103 -12.74 -18.96 7.56
C THR A 103 -11.47 -19.22 8.39
N GLY A 104 -11.53 -20.26 9.23
CA GLY A 104 -10.41 -20.71 10.05
C GLY A 104 -10.38 -20.12 11.47
N PRO A 105 -9.31 -20.40 12.24
CA PRO A 105 -9.18 -19.93 13.62
C PRO A 105 -9.16 -18.41 13.73
N LYS A 106 -9.51 -17.87 14.91
CA LYS A 106 -9.60 -16.43 15.18
C LYS A 106 -8.42 -15.61 14.65
N THR A 107 -7.18 -16.01 14.98
CA THR A 107 -5.98 -15.30 14.53
C THR A 107 -5.79 -15.36 13.01
N SER A 108 -6.22 -16.46 12.37
CA SER A 108 -6.20 -16.57 10.90
C SER A 108 -7.23 -15.64 10.26
N ARG A 109 -8.47 -15.65 10.77
CA ARG A 109 -9.54 -14.74 10.31
C ARG A 109 -9.13 -13.28 10.47
N TYR A 110 -8.62 -12.91 11.64
CA TYR A 110 -8.13 -11.56 11.92
C TYR A 110 -7.04 -11.12 10.92
N ARG A 111 -6.08 -12.00 10.62
CA ARG A 111 -5.03 -11.74 9.61
C ARG A 111 -5.60 -11.57 8.20
N GLN A 112 -6.60 -12.36 7.83
CA GLN A 112 -7.26 -12.21 6.52
C GLN A 112 -7.93 -10.84 6.43
N ILE A 113 -8.67 -10.44 7.47
CA ILE A 113 -9.37 -9.17 7.50
C ILE A 113 -8.40 -7.98 7.49
N GLY A 114 -7.44 -7.96 8.43
CA GLY A 114 -6.56 -6.81 8.63
C GLY A 114 -5.48 -6.64 7.55
N ASN A 115 -5.26 -7.64 6.69
CA ASN A 115 -4.35 -7.54 5.54
C ASN A 115 -5.08 -7.46 4.20
N ALA A 116 -6.40 -7.62 4.18
CA ALA A 116 -7.17 -7.47 2.95
C ALA A 116 -7.26 -5.99 2.57
N PHE A 117 -7.33 -5.74 1.26
CA PHE A 117 -7.61 -4.40 0.75
C PHE A 117 -9.10 -4.08 0.95
N PRO A 118 -9.47 -2.92 1.51
CA PRO A 118 -10.87 -2.59 1.80
C PRO A 118 -11.76 -2.70 0.54
N PRO A 119 -12.91 -3.42 0.60
CA PRO A 119 -13.77 -3.63 -0.57
C PRO A 119 -14.27 -2.36 -1.27
N PRO A 120 -14.67 -1.29 -0.55
CA PRO A 120 -15.10 -0.06 -1.21
C PRO A 120 -14.00 0.57 -2.06
N VAL A 121 -12.76 0.53 -1.56
CA VAL A 121 -11.58 1.05 -2.26
C VAL A 121 -11.24 0.15 -3.45
N ALA A 122 -11.31 -1.17 -3.27
CA ALA A 122 -11.11 -2.14 -4.35
C ALA A 122 -12.09 -1.91 -5.51
N LYS A 123 -13.38 -1.68 -5.20
CA LYS A 123 -14.42 -1.38 -6.19
C LYS A 123 -14.12 -0.08 -6.93
N ALA A 124 -13.81 1.01 -6.22
CA ALA A 124 -13.49 2.29 -6.83
C ALA A 124 -12.29 2.19 -7.78
N LEU A 125 -11.21 1.53 -7.34
CA LEU A 125 -10.02 1.30 -8.17
C LEU A 125 -10.33 0.43 -9.39
N GLY A 126 -11.07 -0.67 -9.21
CA GLY A 126 -11.48 -1.55 -10.30
C GLY A 126 -12.31 -0.84 -11.36
N LEU A 127 -13.24 0.04 -10.94
CA LEU A 127 -14.03 0.87 -11.85
C LEU A 127 -13.15 1.85 -12.62
N ALA A 128 -12.18 2.51 -11.97
CA ALA A 128 -11.26 3.43 -12.63
C ALA A 128 -10.37 2.72 -13.66
N ILE A 129 -9.84 1.54 -13.33
CA ILE A 129 -9.09 0.69 -14.27
C ILE A 129 -9.98 0.28 -15.44
N GLY A 130 -11.21 -0.15 -15.17
CA GLY A 130 -12.17 -0.52 -16.19
C GLY A 130 -12.48 0.63 -17.15
N ALA A 131 -12.67 1.85 -16.64
CA ALA A 131 -12.89 3.04 -17.45
C ALA A 131 -11.66 3.34 -18.33
N ALA A 132 -10.45 3.27 -17.77
CA ALA A 132 -9.22 3.49 -18.53
C ALA A 132 -9.05 2.48 -19.68
N LEU A 133 -9.34 1.20 -19.43
CA LEU A 133 -9.28 0.14 -20.45
C LEU A 133 -10.34 0.31 -21.55
N ARG A 134 -11.48 0.91 -21.22
CA ARG A 134 -12.55 1.25 -22.20
C ARG A 134 -12.38 2.62 -22.83
N HIS A 135 -11.32 3.35 -22.49
CA HIS A 135 -11.10 4.74 -22.89
C HIS A 135 -12.27 5.67 -22.51
N GLU A 136 -12.93 5.38 -21.39
CA GLU A 136 -13.98 6.21 -20.81
C GLU A 136 -13.35 7.27 -19.89
N GLY A 137 -13.65 8.54 -20.17
CA GLY A 137 -13.18 9.68 -19.37
C GLY A 137 -12.60 10.80 -20.23
N GLU A 138 -12.34 11.93 -19.59
CA GLU A 138 -11.72 13.06 -20.29
C GLU A 138 -10.24 12.79 -20.55
N LYS A 139 -9.79 13.06 -21.78
CA LYS A 139 -8.37 13.03 -22.11
C LYS A 139 -7.67 14.12 -21.31
N ARG A 140 -7.01 13.72 -20.22
CA ARG A 140 -6.15 14.62 -19.47
C ARG A 140 -4.84 14.76 -20.24
N GLN A 141 -4.45 15.99 -20.58
CA GLN A 141 -3.07 16.24 -20.95
C GLN A 141 -2.21 15.98 -19.72
N LEU A 142 -1.41 14.92 -19.76
CA LEU A 142 -0.43 14.67 -18.73
C LEU A 142 0.64 15.76 -18.87
N GLU A 143 0.80 16.60 -17.85
CA GLU A 143 2.03 17.36 -17.67
C GLU A 143 3.14 16.33 -17.46
N THR A 144 3.81 15.94 -18.54
CA THR A 144 5.03 15.13 -18.51
C THR A 144 6.17 15.84 -17.78
N ASP A 145 5.96 17.10 -17.39
CA ASP A 145 6.96 18.08 -16.99
C ASP A 145 7.35 18.05 -15.49
N ARG A 146 6.58 17.37 -14.62
CA ARG A 146 6.93 17.33 -13.18
C ARG A 146 7.62 16.06 -12.66
N ALA A 147 7.64 14.97 -13.43
CA ALA A 147 8.08 13.66 -12.93
C ALA A 147 9.31 13.05 -13.62
N HIS A 148 9.86 13.68 -14.66
CA HIS A 148 11.00 13.13 -15.38
C HIS A 148 12.25 13.94 -15.09
N ASP A 149 13.37 13.24 -14.86
CA ASP A 149 14.69 13.85 -14.74
C ASP A 149 14.97 14.73 -15.98
N LEU A 150 15.50 15.93 -15.78
CA LEU A 150 15.69 16.92 -16.84
C LEU A 150 16.79 16.51 -17.83
N VAL A 151 17.78 15.73 -17.38
CA VAL A 151 18.76 15.08 -18.26
C VAL A 151 18.07 14.01 -19.10
N TYR A 152 17.17 13.22 -18.52
CA TYR A 152 16.37 12.26 -19.29
C TYR A 152 15.53 12.94 -20.38
N ARG A 153 14.88 14.06 -20.06
CA ARG A 153 14.13 14.83 -21.08
C ARG A 153 15.03 15.36 -22.17
N ALA A 154 16.16 15.97 -21.82
CA ALA A 154 17.10 16.52 -22.79
C ALA A 154 17.58 15.45 -23.77
N LEU A 155 18.03 14.30 -23.23
CA LEU A 155 18.49 13.16 -24.04
C LEU A 155 17.36 12.54 -24.87
N ARG A 156 16.18 12.31 -24.28
CA ARG A 156 15.03 11.75 -24.99
C ARG A 156 14.53 12.68 -26.11
N ALA A 157 14.51 13.99 -25.87
CA ALA A 157 14.07 14.97 -26.84
C ALA A 157 15.10 15.24 -27.94
N ALA A 158 16.40 15.01 -27.69
CA ALA A 158 17.42 15.05 -28.74
C ALA A 158 17.37 13.82 -29.65
N GLY A 159 17.13 12.63 -29.09
CA GLY A 159 17.15 11.38 -29.84
C GLY A 159 18.54 10.99 -30.39
N ASP A 160 19.57 11.74 -30.02
CA ASP A 160 20.95 11.52 -30.45
C ASP A 160 21.96 11.89 -29.35
N PHE A 161 23.25 11.71 -29.63
CA PHE A 161 24.34 12.03 -28.71
C PHE A 161 24.36 13.52 -28.32
N MET A 162 24.47 13.79 -27.02
CA MET A 162 24.61 15.13 -26.45
C MET A 162 25.80 15.21 -25.50
N THR A 163 26.59 16.28 -25.59
CA THR A 163 27.62 16.61 -24.58
C THR A 163 26.98 17.12 -23.29
N VAL A 164 27.76 17.14 -22.20
CA VAL A 164 27.33 17.73 -20.92
C VAL A 164 26.88 19.19 -21.12
N GLU A 165 27.62 19.98 -21.90
CA GLU A 165 27.26 21.36 -22.24
C GLU A 165 25.91 21.48 -22.96
N GLN A 166 25.67 20.61 -23.95
CA GLN A 166 24.41 20.58 -24.68
C GLN A 166 23.24 20.15 -23.78
N ILE A 167 23.49 19.22 -22.86
CA ILE A 167 22.51 18.77 -21.86
C ILE A 167 22.17 19.94 -20.92
N MET A 168 23.16 20.68 -20.42
CA MET A 168 22.97 21.87 -19.58
C MET A 168 22.13 22.93 -20.31
N ALA A 169 22.51 23.28 -21.54
CA ALA A 169 21.82 24.28 -22.33
C ALA A 169 20.36 23.91 -22.62
N LYS A 170 20.06 22.63 -22.82
CA LYS A 170 18.71 22.15 -23.17
C LYS A 170 17.84 21.84 -21.96
N ALA A 171 18.45 21.52 -20.81
CA ALA A 171 17.72 21.23 -19.57
C ALA A 171 17.23 22.50 -18.85
N ASP A 172 17.65 23.70 -19.28
CA ASP A 172 17.31 25.00 -18.67
C ASP A 172 17.62 25.07 -17.16
N ILE A 173 18.76 24.48 -16.75
CA ILE A 173 19.24 24.52 -15.36
C ILE A 173 20.74 24.78 -15.33
N GLN A 174 21.18 25.55 -14.34
CA GLN A 174 22.57 25.59 -13.89
C GLN A 174 22.91 24.35 -13.06
N LEU A 175 22.97 23.18 -13.69
CA LEU A 175 23.58 22.01 -13.06
C LEU A 175 25.09 22.07 -13.25
N THR A 176 25.83 21.58 -12.26
CA THR A 176 27.28 21.39 -12.38
C THR A 176 27.58 20.07 -13.10
N ASP A 177 28.75 19.96 -13.74
CA ASP A 177 29.16 18.72 -14.43
C ASP A 177 29.04 17.45 -13.55
N PRO A 178 29.44 17.46 -12.25
CA PRO A 178 29.27 16.29 -11.38
C PRO A 178 27.81 15.89 -11.13
N GLU A 179 26.88 16.85 -11.15
CA GLU A 179 25.45 16.57 -10.98
C GLU A 179 24.86 15.90 -12.23
N ILE A 180 25.32 16.28 -13.42
CA ILE A 180 24.92 15.63 -14.67
C ILE A 180 25.43 14.21 -14.73
N GLU A 181 26.70 13.98 -14.40
CA GLU A 181 27.27 12.63 -14.35
C GLU A 181 26.52 11.73 -13.35
N ARG A 182 26.16 12.27 -12.18
CA ARG A 182 25.35 11.56 -11.19
C ARG A 182 23.97 11.20 -11.74
N ARG A 183 23.30 12.12 -12.44
CA ARG A 183 21.99 11.86 -13.06
C ARG A 183 22.07 10.84 -14.19
N ILE A 184 23.09 10.93 -15.05
CA ILE A 184 23.37 9.92 -16.07
C ILE A 184 23.58 8.54 -15.43
N THR A 185 24.29 8.48 -14.31
CA THR A 185 24.49 7.23 -13.55
C THR A 185 23.19 6.68 -12.94
N LEU A 186 22.27 7.56 -12.51
CA LEU A 186 20.94 7.13 -12.05
C LEU A 186 20.10 6.60 -13.21
N LEU A 187 20.09 7.30 -14.34
CA LEU A 187 19.37 6.89 -15.54
C LEU A 187 19.90 5.58 -16.13
N SER A 188 21.20 5.30 -16.02
CA SER A 188 21.79 4.05 -16.51
C SER A 188 21.29 2.80 -15.77
N ARG A 189 20.61 2.94 -14.63
CA ARG A 189 19.94 1.82 -13.95
C ARG A 189 18.75 1.31 -14.74
N ASP A 190 17.97 2.23 -15.29
CA ASP A 190 16.69 1.95 -15.94
C ASP A 190 16.77 2.07 -17.47
N PHE A 191 17.85 2.64 -18.01
CA PHE A 191 18.06 2.84 -19.44
C PHE A 191 19.45 2.41 -19.88
N GLU A 192 19.57 2.00 -21.14
CA GLU A 192 20.85 1.92 -21.82
C GLU A 192 21.28 3.33 -22.26
N ILE A 193 22.51 3.70 -21.88
CA ILE A 193 23.09 5.00 -22.22
C ILE A 193 24.38 4.73 -22.99
N ALA A 194 24.38 5.02 -24.29
CA ALA A 194 25.59 4.97 -25.11
C ALA A 194 26.47 6.19 -24.80
N LYS A 195 27.78 5.96 -24.78
CA LYS A 195 28.80 6.99 -24.52
C LYS A 195 29.80 6.99 -25.67
N VAL A 196 30.11 8.18 -26.19
CA VAL A 196 31.14 8.37 -27.24
C VAL A 196 32.03 9.53 -26.83
N GLU A 197 33.34 9.35 -26.97
CA GLU A 197 34.32 10.42 -26.83
C GLU A 197 34.44 11.16 -28.16
N GLN A 198 34.25 12.47 -28.15
CA GLN A 198 34.37 13.30 -29.34
C GLN A 198 35.84 13.58 -29.68
N SER A 199 36.09 14.06 -30.90
CA SER A 199 37.43 14.49 -31.34
C SER A 199 38.01 15.63 -30.48
N THR A 200 37.18 16.34 -29.72
CA THR A 200 37.57 17.39 -28.77
C THR A 200 38.01 16.85 -27.41
N GLY A 201 37.80 15.56 -27.12
CA GLY A 201 38.04 14.92 -25.82
C GLY A 201 36.81 14.90 -24.91
N ASP A 202 35.70 15.54 -25.31
CA ASP A 202 34.49 15.60 -24.50
C ASP A 202 33.63 14.34 -24.64
N LEU A 203 32.98 13.93 -23.55
CA LEU A 203 32.03 12.81 -23.56
C LEU A 203 30.64 13.26 -24.00
N ALA A 204 30.05 12.48 -24.91
CA ALA A 204 28.67 12.61 -25.34
C ALA A 204 27.85 11.37 -24.97
N TYR A 205 26.59 11.60 -24.58
CA TYR A 205 25.67 10.60 -24.07
C TYR A 205 24.43 10.53 -24.95
N LYS A 206 23.93 9.31 -25.19
CA LYS A 206 22.66 9.07 -25.90
C LYS A 206 21.80 8.10 -25.12
N LEU A 207 20.53 8.43 -24.94
CA LEU A 207 19.53 7.52 -24.40
C LEU A 207 19.11 6.53 -25.50
N VAL A 208 19.27 5.23 -25.26
CA VAL A 208 19.05 4.19 -26.28
C VAL A 208 17.72 3.47 -26.01
N GLU A 209 17.73 2.38 -25.24
CA GLU A 209 16.54 1.61 -24.90
C GLU A 209 16.24 1.66 -23.40
N PHE A 210 14.95 1.52 -23.06
CA PHE A 210 14.54 1.31 -21.68
C PHE A 210 14.84 -0.14 -21.29
N LYS A 211 15.53 -0.30 -20.17
CA LYS A 211 15.71 -1.60 -19.50
C LYS A 211 14.40 -1.93 -18.80
N ALA A 212 13.37 -2.28 -19.57
CA ALA A 212 12.13 -2.84 -19.03
C ALA A 212 12.48 -3.94 -18.05
N PHE A 213 11.95 -3.89 -16.81
CA PHE A 213 12.20 -4.81 -15.69
C PHE A 213 12.79 -6.17 -16.12
N VAL A 214 14.09 -6.19 -16.44
CA VAL A 214 14.82 -7.42 -16.66
C VAL A 214 15.16 -7.80 -15.23
N GLY A 215 14.34 -8.71 -14.69
CA GLY A 215 14.51 -9.25 -13.37
C GLY A 215 15.98 -9.52 -13.12
N GLN A 216 16.44 -9.01 -11.98
CA GLN A 216 17.75 -9.27 -11.40
C GLN A 216 18.08 -10.77 -11.56
N ASN A 217 18.95 -11.10 -12.53
CA ASN A 217 19.42 -12.46 -12.77
C ASN A 217 20.37 -12.96 -11.66
N ASP A 218 20.55 -12.21 -10.57
CA ASP A 218 21.47 -12.53 -9.48
C ASP A 218 20.82 -12.43 -8.10
N HIS A 219 19.58 -12.91 -7.98
CA HIS A 219 19.04 -13.28 -6.67
C HIS A 219 18.62 -14.76 -6.65
N LEU A 220 19.28 -15.52 -5.78
CA LEU A 220 19.04 -16.91 -5.35
C LEU A 220 17.59 -17.18 -4.87
N ARG A 221 16.60 -17.01 -5.75
CA ARG A 221 15.18 -17.34 -5.51
C ARG A 221 14.48 -18.00 -6.70
N HIS A 222 15.24 -18.50 -7.67
CA HIS A 222 14.68 -19.15 -8.86
C HIS A 222 15.07 -20.63 -9.05
N GLU A 223 15.52 -21.33 -8.01
CA GLU A 223 15.67 -22.81 -8.06
C GLU A 223 14.49 -23.58 -7.44
N TYR A 224 13.60 -22.94 -6.68
CA TYR A 224 12.54 -23.67 -5.98
C TYR A 224 11.25 -23.92 -6.80
N VAL A 225 11.10 -23.26 -7.96
CA VAL A 225 9.85 -23.29 -8.75
C VAL A 225 9.95 -24.16 -10.02
N ARG A 226 11.16 -24.63 -10.38
CA ARG A 226 11.36 -25.47 -11.58
C ARG A 226 11.17 -26.97 -11.39
N THR A 227 11.03 -27.48 -10.16
CA THR A 227 11.10 -28.93 -9.88
C THR A 227 9.77 -29.62 -9.56
N LYS A 228 8.61 -28.99 -9.76
CA LYS A 228 7.32 -29.71 -9.65
C LYS A 228 6.34 -29.35 -10.78
N PRO A 229 6.10 -30.26 -11.75
CA PRO A 229 4.94 -30.13 -12.63
C PRO A 229 3.67 -30.40 -11.81
N GLN A 230 2.77 -29.41 -11.73
CA GLN A 230 1.40 -29.65 -11.30
C GLN A 230 0.56 -29.96 -12.54
N THR A 231 0.38 -31.25 -12.80
CA THR A 231 -0.75 -31.77 -13.58
C THR A 231 -2.02 -31.57 -12.76
N ILE A 232 -3.00 -30.87 -13.33
CA ILE A 232 -4.36 -30.75 -12.79
C ILE A 232 -5.20 -31.82 -13.49
N SER A 233 -5.76 -32.76 -12.72
CA SER A 233 -6.89 -33.62 -13.11
C SER A 233 -8.16 -33.09 -12.47
#